data_AF-A0A4Y2NHI4-F1
#
_entry.id   AF-A0A4Y2NHI4-F1
#
_cell.length_a   1.000
_cell.length_b   1.000
_cell.length_c   1.000
_cell.angle_alpha   90.00
_cell.angle_beta   90.00
_cell.angle_gamma   90.00
#
_symmetry.space_group_name_H-M   'P 1'
#
loop_
_entity.id
_entity.type
_entity.pdbx_description
1 polymer ?
#
loop_
_entity_poly.entity_id
_entity_poly.type
_entity_poly.pdbx_seq_one_letter_code
_entity_poly.pdbx_strand_id
1 'polypeptide(L)'
;MVIGSWVTIAPPDEPEITILEKAEYFLVGGLYHFDLFQLPYQTVKSGCWIFTNWEEKELMRLPYRTSIIPIRHPKPDMSPAVAAEFADSEIKRFDKEMCSAISVSFKLPDNVIFLEQPVPAFWVPLKKGFTTIGFFETKYDEDTGHIFFKTNQFGVVGFLQRKYNNMPYQSWELIRGKQQNTALLVITGMQAAIKIEISTEGCCIQQIERDGKSLFPDHYSVWMSPDALIKKLLFMGINIAVEKDIDSFIEISSKDVELENWAYSCMSVLSHAFNFYWSRWNAVVSPDQLVLRYNSEENSEEKFNHVLLMPGKAFEIKCTESSTKFCEDPVEGQKHAIKLPIRIGPIQRYLYGFGKFRFCYGRSELFR
;
A
#
# COMPACT_ATOMS: atom_id res chain seq x y z
N MET A 1 -16.35 -38.37 24.54
CA MET A 1 -15.78 -38.41 23.18
C MET A 1 -14.49 -37.59 23.22
N VAL A 2 -13.35 -38.27 23.22
CA VAL A 2 -12.04 -37.67 23.48
C VAL A 2 -11.63 -36.83 22.28
N ILE A 3 -11.47 -35.53 22.49
CA ILE A 3 -10.92 -34.60 21.52
C ILE A 3 -9.44 -34.94 21.42
N GLY A 4 -9.07 -35.71 20.40
CA GLY A 4 -7.68 -36.04 20.11
C GLY A 4 -6.93 -34.76 19.75
N SER A 5 -6.17 -34.24 20.72
CA SER A 5 -5.17 -33.22 20.50
C SER A 5 -4.05 -33.81 19.64
N TRP A 6 -4.12 -33.59 18.34
CA TRP A 6 -2.95 -33.73 17.48
C TRP A 6 -1.99 -32.61 17.82
N VAL A 7 -1.16 -32.82 18.84
CA VAL A 7 0.12 -32.12 18.92
C VAL A 7 0.99 -32.78 17.86
N THR A 8 0.81 -32.35 16.60
CA THR A 8 1.83 -32.54 15.58
C THR A 8 3.04 -31.76 16.07
N ILE A 9 3.98 -32.46 16.69
CA ILE A 9 5.37 -32.02 16.78
C ILE A 9 5.77 -31.83 15.32
N ALA A 10 5.83 -30.57 14.88
CA ALA A 10 6.32 -30.26 13.54
C ALA A 10 7.69 -30.95 13.39
N PRO A 11 7.97 -31.65 12.28
CA PRO A 11 9.28 -32.22 12.05
C PRO A 11 10.35 -31.15 12.30
N PRO A 12 11.54 -31.52 12.82
CA PRO A 12 12.57 -30.58 13.26
C PRO A 12 13.04 -29.57 12.19
N ASP A 13 12.65 -29.76 10.93
CA ASP A 13 13.04 -28.98 9.77
C ASP A 13 11.88 -28.17 9.13
N GLU A 14 10.67 -28.16 9.69
CA GLU A 14 9.60 -27.28 9.18
C GLU A 14 9.88 -25.81 9.52
N PRO A 15 9.74 -24.88 8.56
CA PRO A 15 9.99 -23.47 8.82
C PRO A 15 9.04 -22.95 9.90
N GLU A 16 9.59 -22.18 10.84
CA GLU A 16 8.77 -21.52 11.85
C GLU A 16 7.74 -20.62 11.16
N ILE A 17 6.48 -20.69 11.60
CA ILE A 17 5.40 -19.92 10.99
C ILE A 17 5.63 -18.42 11.21
N THR A 18 6.13 -17.73 10.19
CA THR A 18 6.24 -16.27 10.18
C THR A 18 4.90 -15.65 9.78
N ILE A 19 4.48 -14.63 10.53
CA ILE A 19 3.24 -13.89 10.28
C ILE A 19 3.58 -12.53 9.69
N LEU A 20 2.88 -12.14 8.63
CA LEU A 20 2.99 -10.83 8.01
C LEU A 20 2.55 -9.73 8.98
N GLU A 21 3.34 -8.67 9.05
CA GLU A 21 3.06 -7.54 9.92
C GLU A 21 1.88 -6.72 9.41
N LYS A 22 0.87 -6.52 10.26
CA LYS A 22 -0.33 -5.71 9.93
C LYS A 22 -0.03 -4.22 9.76
N ALA A 23 1.13 -3.76 10.23
CA ALA A 23 1.61 -2.40 10.06
C ALA A 23 2.22 -2.18 8.67
N GLU A 24 2.76 -3.22 8.05
CA GLU A 24 3.34 -3.18 6.69
C GLU A 24 2.33 -3.60 5.62
N TYR A 25 1.52 -4.63 5.88
CA TYR A 25 0.61 -5.23 4.90
C TYR A 25 -0.87 -5.03 5.26
N PHE A 26 -1.71 -4.97 4.23
CA PHE A 26 -3.17 -4.99 4.35
C PHE A 26 -3.79 -5.94 3.34
N LEU A 27 -4.97 -6.46 3.67
CA LEU A 27 -5.73 -7.38 2.82
C LEU A 27 -6.41 -6.59 1.70
N VAL A 28 -6.27 -7.09 0.47
CA VAL A 28 -6.75 -6.48 -0.76
C VAL A 28 -7.48 -7.54 -1.59
N GLY A 29 -8.63 -7.19 -2.19
CA GLY A 29 -9.39 -8.14 -3.03
C GLY A 29 -10.16 -9.24 -2.29
N GLY A 30 -10.23 -9.20 -0.95
CA GLY A 30 -11.07 -10.09 -0.14
C GLY A 30 -10.42 -11.43 0.26
N LEU A 31 -11.25 -12.32 0.81
CA LEU A 31 -10.85 -13.66 1.26
C LEU A 31 -11.42 -14.73 0.33
N TYR A 32 -10.57 -15.69 0.01
CA TYR A 32 -10.88 -16.82 -0.86
C TYR A 32 -10.80 -18.09 -0.03
N HIS A 33 -11.84 -18.92 -0.11
CA HIS A 33 -11.82 -20.25 0.47
C HIS A 33 -11.88 -21.26 -0.65
N PHE A 34 -10.80 -22.02 -0.83
CA PHE A 34 -10.76 -23.13 -1.76
C PHE A 34 -10.30 -24.38 -1.01
N ASP A 35 -10.90 -25.50 -1.38
CA ASP A 35 -10.82 -26.75 -0.65
C ASP A 35 -10.99 -27.93 -1.62
N LEU A 36 -10.49 -29.09 -1.22
CA LEU A 36 -10.60 -30.31 -2.01
C LEU A 36 -11.78 -31.13 -1.52
N PHE A 37 -12.65 -31.51 -2.45
CA PHE A 37 -13.82 -32.32 -2.14
C PHE A 37 -13.86 -33.56 -3.01
N GLN A 38 -14.21 -34.69 -2.40
CA GLN A 38 -14.60 -35.89 -3.11
C GLN A 38 -16.09 -35.79 -3.44
N LEU A 39 -16.38 -35.83 -4.75
CA LEU A 39 -17.75 -35.92 -5.21
C LEU A 39 -18.32 -37.30 -4.87
N PRO A 40 -19.57 -37.38 -4.39
CA PRO A 40 -20.24 -38.66 -4.24
C PRO A 40 -20.45 -39.32 -5.60
N TYR A 41 -20.61 -40.64 -5.63
CA TYR A 41 -20.86 -41.38 -6.86
C TYR A 41 -22.06 -40.80 -7.62
N GLN A 42 -21.79 -40.24 -8.80
CA GLN A 42 -22.82 -39.67 -9.65
C GLN A 42 -23.59 -40.78 -10.36
N THR A 43 -24.87 -40.52 -10.63
CA THR A 43 -25.70 -41.45 -11.40
C THR A 43 -25.20 -41.49 -12.83
N VAL A 44 -24.94 -42.69 -13.35
CA VAL A 44 -24.41 -42.88 -14.71
C VAL A 44 -25.48 -43.57 -15.56
N LYS A 45 -25.73 -43.02 -16.76
CA LYS A 45 -26.57 -43.67 -17.77
C LYS A 45 -25.68 -44.46 -18.73
N SER A 46 -26.01 -45.74 -18.93
CA SER A 46 -25.37 -46.59 -19.94
C SER A 46 -26.45 -47.34 -20.72
N GLY A 47 -26.62 -46.95 -22.00
CA GLY A 47 -27.73 -47.43 -22.83
C GLY A 47 -29.09 -47.02 -22.28
N CYS A 48 -29.97 -48.00 -22.04
CA CYS A 48 -31.29 -47.83 -21.43
C CYS A 48 -31.28 -47.92 -19.89
N TRP A 49 -30.12 -48.19 -19.28
CA TRP A 49 -30.00 -48.37 -17.82
C TRP A 49 -29.50 -47.11 -17.12
N ILE A 50 -30.02 -46.87 -15.92
CA ILE A 50 -29.59 -45.80 -15.02
C ILE A 50 -29.01 -46.46 -13.77
N PHE A 51 -27.70 -46.32 -13.57
CA PHE A 51 -26.99 -46.83 -12.40
C PHE A 51 -26.93 -45.73 -11.35
N THR A 52 -27.69 -45.89 -10.28
CA THR A 52 -27.70 -44.96 -9.14
C THR A 52 -27.12 -45.66 -7.92
N ASN A 53 -26.10 -45.07 -7.32
CA ASN A 53 -25.58 -45.54 -6.04
C ASN A 53 -26.56 -45.15 -4.91
N TRP A 54 -26.83 -46.08 -3.99
CA TRP A 54 -27.87 -46.00 -2.97
C TRP A 54 -27.41 -45.27 -1.69
N GLU A 55 -26.11 -45.15 -1.45
CA GLU A 55 -25.56 -44.46 -0.27
C GLU A 55 -25.80 -42.94 -0.31
N GLU A 56 -26.02 -42.34 0.87
CA GLU A 56 -26.23 -40.90 1.03
C GLU A 56 -25.03 -40.09 0.50
N LYS A 57 -25.34 -39.12 -0.35
CA LYS A 57 -24.40 -38.41 -1.21
C LYS A 57 -23.97 -37.10 -0.57
N GLU A 58 -23.11 -37.17 0.45
CA GLU A 58 -22.50 -35.95 0.98
C GLU A 58 -21.17 -35.63 0.30
N LEU A 59 -20.93 -34.34 0.12
CA LEU A 59 -19.66 -33.82 -0.36
C LEU A 59 -18.62 -34.03 0.75
N MET A 60 -17.67 -34.94 0.55
CA MET A 60 -16.65 -35.20 1.57
C MET A 60 -15.44 -34.30 1.36
N ARG A 61 -15.10 -33.50 2.37
CA ARG A 61 -13.85 -32.73 2.36
C ARG A 61 -12.66 -33.67 2.47
N LEU A 62 -11.73 -33.57 1.53
CA LEU A 62 -10.46 -34.30 1.56
C LEU A 62 -9.36 -33.38 2.11
N PRO A 63 -8.77 -33.69 3.28
CA PRO A 63 -7.62 -32.95 3.74
C PRO A 63 -6.44 -33.23 2.80
N TYR A 64 -5.88 -32.17 2.23
CA TYR A 64 -4.66 -32.26 1.43
C TYR A 64 -3.63 -31.29 1.99
N ARG A 65 -2.48 -31.84 2.35
CA ARG A 65 -1.31 -31.11 2.79
C ARG A 65 -0.06 -31.90 2.44
N THR A 66 0.87 -31.28 1.72
CA THR A 66 2.18 -31.86 1.44
C THR A 66 3.27 -31.09 2.16
N SER A 67 4.31 -31.79 2.60
CA SER A 67 5.50 -31.14 3.14
C SER A 67 6.40 -30.78 1.97
N ILE A 68 6.60 -29.48 1.74
CA ILE A 68 7.55 -28.96 0.76
C ILE A 68 8.53 -28.10 1.56
N ILE A 69 9.77 -28.59 1.69
CA ILE A 69 10.79 -27.95 2.51
C ILE A 69 11.63 -27.04 1.60
N PRO A 70 11.80 -25.74 1.92
CA PRO A 70 12.68 -24.85 1.17
C PRO A 70 14.08 -25.42 0.99
N ILE A 71 14.74 -25.06 -0.11
CA ILE A 71 16.12 -25.49 -0.40
C ILE A 71 17.02 -25.06 0.76
N ARG A 72 17.76 -26.03 1.33
CA ARG A 72 18.70 -25.76 2.42
C ARG A 72 20.06 -25.41 1.85
N HIS A 73 20.72 -24.45 2.48
CA HIS A 73 22.09 -24.10 2.13
C HIS A 73 23.08 -25.09 2.75
N PRO A 74 24.17 -25.45 2.04
CA PRO A 74 25.23 -26.27 2.61
C PRO A 74 25.85 -25.58 3.82
N LYS A 75 26.28 -26.37 4.80
CA LYS A 75 26.87 -25.80 6.02
C LYS A 75 28.27 -25.22 5.73
N PRO A 76 28.68 -24.16 6.44
CA PRO A 76 29.96 -23.48 6.17
C PRO A 76 31.22 -24.34 6.36
N ASP A 77 31.11 -25.44 7.11
CA ASP A 77 32.18 -26.39 7.44
C ASP A 77 32.38 -27.49 6.38
N MET A 78 31.52 -27.54 5.36
CA MET A 78 31.60 -28.51 4.28
C MET A 78 32.71 -28.17 3.29
N SER A 79 33.39 -29.19 2.76
CA SER A 79 34.33 -28.99 1.65
C SER A 79 33.58 -28.58 0.38
N PRO A 80 34.21 -27.84 -0.56
CA PRO A 80 33.54 -27.35 -1.76
C PRO A 80 32.87 -28.45 -2.61
N ALA A 81 33.47 -29.64 -2.69
CA ALA A 81 32.92 -30.76 -3.43
C ALA A 81 31.65 -31.34 -2.76
N VAL A 82 31.68 -31.50 -1.45
CA VAL A 82 30.54 -32.00 -0.66
C VAL A 82 29.41 -30.97 -0.63
N ALA A 83 29.74 -29.68 -0.57
CA ALA A 83 28.76 -28.60 -0.62
C ALA A 83 28.03 -28.55 -1.97
N ALA A 84 28.74 -28.75 -3.09
CA ALA A 84 28.15 -28.81 -4.41
C ALA A 84 27.22 -30.04 -4.58
N GLU A 85 27.67 -31.22 -4.14
CA GLU A 85 26.85 -32.43 -4.18
C GLU A 85 25.59 -32.31 -3.30
N PHE A 86 25.72 -31.70 -2.12
CA PHE A 86 24.59 -31.40 -1.24
C PHE A 86 23.58 -30.47 -1.94
N ALA A 87 24.05 -29.37 -2.54
CA ALA A 87 23.19 -28.43 -3.26
C ALA A 87 22.42 -29.12 -4.40
N ASP A 88 23.10 -29.94 -5.22
CA ASP A 88 22.47 -30.70 -6.30
C ASP A 88 21.41 -31.68 -5.78
N SER A 89 21.68 -32.35 -4.65
CA SER A 89 20.74 -33.29 -4.03
C SER A 89 19.50 -32.59 -3.45
N GLU A 90 19.68 -31.41 -2.84
CA GLU A 90 18.59 -30.60 -2.29
C GLU A 90 17.70 -30.02 -3.39
N ILE A 91 18.28 -29.58 -4.51
CA ILE A 91 17.53 -29.13 -5.69
C ILE A 91 16.67 -30.27 -6.23
N LYS A 92 17.26 -31.46 -6.45
CA LYS A 92 16.51 -32.64 -6.94
C LYS A 92 15.38 -33.06 -5.99
N ARG A 93 15.60 -32.97 -4.68
CA ARG A 93 14.55 -33.23 -3.68
C ARG A 93 13.43 -32.20 -3.79
N PHE A 94 13.79 -30.91 -3.79
CA PHE A 94 12.83 -29.81 -3.88
C PHE A 94 11.98 -29.91 -5.14
N ASP A 95 12.57 -30.19 -6.30
CA ASP A 95 11.85 -30.37 -7.56
C ASP A 95 10.84 -31.53 -7.48
N LYS A 96 11.23 -32.65 -6.86
CA LYS A 96 10.34 -33.79 -6.65
C LYS A 96 9.18 -33.45 -5.70
N GLU A 97 9.44 -32.73 -4.61
CA GLU A 97 8.41 -32.26 -3.68
C GLU A 97 7.46 -31.27 -4.35
N MET A 98 7.98 -30.37 -5.19
CA MET A 98 7.22 -29.38 -5.95
C MET A 98 6.25 -30.00 -6.97
N CYS A 99 6.52 -31.21 -7.48
CA CYS A 99 5.56 -31.96 -8.31
C CYS A 99 4.26 -32.33 -7.57
N SER A 100 4.29 -32.35 -6.23
CA SER A 100 3.10 -32.55 -5.40
C SER A 100 2.39 -31.24 -5.03
N ALA A 101 2.87 -30.09 -5.49
CA ALA A 101 2.18 -28.83 -5.28
C ALA A 101 0.95 -28.71 -6.20
N ILE A 102 -0.09 -28.06 -5.68
CA ILE A 102 -1.30 -27.75 -6.43
C ILE A 102 -1.10 -26.43 -7.14
N SER A 103 -1.24 -26.44 -8.46
CA SER A 103 -1.27 -25.22 -9.26
C SER A 103 -2.67 -24.61 -9.19
N VAL A 104 -2.74 -23.35 -8.76
CA VAL A 104 -3.99 -22.58 -8.64
C VAL A 104 -3.88 -21.36 -9.55
N SER A 105 -4.94 -21.10 -10.31
CA SER A 105 -5.08 -19.85 -11.07
C SER A 105 -6.52 -19.37 -11.04
N PHE A 106 -6.71 -18.07 -10.81
CA PHE A 106 -8.00 -17.42 -10.94
C PHE A 106 -7.85 -15.91 -11.15
N LYS A 107 -8.93 -15.29 -11.63
CA LYS A 107 -9.03 -13.86 -11.85
C LYS A 107 -9.30 -13.13 -10.54
N LEU A 108 -8.49 -12.12 -10.22
CA LEU A 108 -8.72 -11.23 -9.09
C LEU A 108 -9.85 -10.23 -9.38
N PRO A 109 -10.44 -9.58 -8.36
CA PRO A 109 -11.56 -8.68 -8.55
C PRO A 109 -11.14 -7.45 -9.36
N ASP A 110 -11.93 -7.12 -10.37
CA ASP A 110 -11.63 -6.01 -11.26
C ASP A 110 -11.68 -4.65 -10.54
N ASN A 111 -12.36 -4.54 -9.40
CA ASN A 111 -12.59 -3.28 -8.67
C ASN A 111 -11.46 -2.89 -7.69
N VAL A 112 -10.27 -3.47 -7.84
CA VAL A 112 -9.16 -3.36 -6.91
C VAL A 112 -7.84 -3.11 -7.63
N ILE A 113 -7.04 -2.19 -7.11
CA ILE A 113 -5.74 -1.80 -7.65
C ILE A 113 -4.65 -2.58 -6.92
N PHE A 114 -3.96 -3.43 -7.67
CA PHE A 114 -2.75 -4.12 -7.20
C PHE A 114 -1.52 -3.35 -7.67
N LEU A 115 -1.01 -2.49 -6.81
CA LEU A 115 0.16 -1.62 -7.02
C LEU A 115 1.45 -2.42 -7.31
N GLU A 116 1.59 -3.58 -6.68
CA GLU A 116 2.62 -4.59 -7.00
C GLU A 116 1.96 -5.96 -7.14
N GLN A 117 2.74 -6.98 -7.52
CA GLN A 117 2.29 -8.37 -7.47
C GLN A 117 1.70 -8.69 -6.07
N PRO A 118 0.41 -9.04 -5.97
CA PRO A 118 -0.21 -9.34 -4.69
C PRO A 118 0.42 -10.58 -4.04
N VAL A 119 0.55 -10.53 -2.71
CA VAL A 119 1.16 -11.60 -1.92
C VAL A 119 0.06 -12.54 -1.42
N PRO A 120 -0.06 -13.77 -1.96
CA PRO A 120 -0.99 -14.75 -1.43
C PRO A 120 -0.51 -15.21 -0.05
N ALA A 121 -1.45 -15.32 0.89
CA ALA A 121 -1.14 -15.79 2.23
C ALA A 121 -2.31 -16.55 2.87
N PHE A 122 -1.98 -17.57 3.66
CA PHE A 122 -2.96 -18.35 4.40
C PHE A 122 -3.27 -17.65 5.71
N TRP A 123 -4.55 -17.63 6.07
CA TRP A 123 -4.96 -17.24 7.42
C TRP A 123 -4.57 -18.33 8.43
N VAL A 124 -3.88 -17.94 9.51
CA VAL A 124 -3.49 -18.81 10.62
C VAL A 124 -4.35 -18.45 11.84
N PRO A 125 -5.40 -19.21 12.17
CA PRO A 125 -6.32 -18.87 13.25
C PRO A 125 -5.64 -18.72 14.61
N LEU A 126 -4.68 -19.60 14.92
CA LEU A 126 -3.97 -19.61 16.21
C LEU A 126 -3.13 -18.33 16.41
N LYS A 127 -2.49 -17.82 15.36
CA LYS A 127 -1.67 -16.60 15.40
C LYS A 127 -2.45 -15.33 15.02
N LYS A 128 -3.72 -15.45 14.61
CA LYS A 128 -4.59 -14.35 14.15
C LYS A 128 -3.92 -13.43 13.11
N GLY A 129 -3.25 -14.07 12.15
CA GLY A 129 -2.48 -13.38 11.11
C GLY A 129 -2.30 -14.23 9.85
N PHE A 130 -1.68 -13.63 8.84
CA PHE A 130 -1.43 -14.25 7.55
C PHE A 130 0.00 -14.75 7.42
N THR A 131 0.21 -15.90 6.76
CA THR A 131 1.54 -16.45 6.46
C THR A 131 1.68 -16.74 4.98
N THR A 132 2.86 -16.45 4.41
CA THR A 132 3.22 -16.77 3.03
C THR A 132 3.78 -18.19 2.87
N ILE A 133 4.02 -18.88 4.00
CA ILE A 133 4.51 -20.25 3.99
C ILE A 133 3.46 -21.16 3.34
N GLY A 134 3.91 -21.97 2.39
CA GLY A 134 3.07 -22.86 1.60
C GLY A 134 2.63 -22.30 0.26
N PHE A 135 3.12 -21.11 -0.15
CA PHE A 135 3.00 -20.59 -1.50
C PHE A 135 4.34 -20.62 -2.23
N PHE A 136 4.29 -20.96 -3.52
CA PHE A 136 5.45 -21.11 -4.40
C PHE A 136 5.11 -20.60 -5.80
N GLU A 137 6.12 -20.21 -6.58
CA GLU A 137 5.96 -19.81 -8.00
C GLU A 137 4.83 -18.81 -8.27
N THR A 138 4.64 -17.81 -7.39
CA THR A 138 3.61 -16.79 -7.56
C THR A 138 3.92 -15.89 -8.76
N LYS A 139 2.94 -15.73 -9.65
CA LYS A 139 2.98 -14.85 -10.82
C LYS A 139 1.65 -14.11 -10.93
N TYR A 140 1.70 -12.82 -11.20
CA TYR A 140 0.53 -12.00 -11.48
C TYR A 140 0.62 -11.41 -12.88
N ASP A 141 -0.43 -11.61 -13.66
CA ASP A 141 -0.61 -10.98 -14.96
C ASP A 141 -1.50 -9.76 -14.78
N GLU A 142 -0.90 -8.58 -14.89
CA GLU A 142 -1.60 -7.30 -14.69
C GLU A 142 -2.61 -6.99 -15.80
N ASP A 143 -2.37 -7.48 -17.02
CA ASP A 143 -3.22 -7.21 -18.18
C ASP A 143 -4.52 -8.04 -18.12
N THR A 144 -4.42 -9.29 -17.68
CA THR A 144 -5.59 -10.18 -17.55
C THR A 144 -6.21 -10.16 -16.14
N GLY A 145 -5.49 -9.67 -15.14
CA GLY A 145 -5.88 -9.71 -13.73
C GLY A 145 -5.82 -11.12 -13.12
N HIS A 146 -5.15 -12.08 -13.78
CA HIS A 146 -5.01 -13.43 -13.29
C HIS A 146 -3.80 -13.59 -12.40
N ILE A 147 -4.00 -14.21 -11.24
CA ILE A 147 -2.91 -14.69 -10.40
C ILE A 147 -2.73 -16.20 -10.59
N PHE A 148 -1.48 -16.62 -10.61
CA PHE A 148 -1.05 -18.01 -10.60
C PHE A 148 -0.13 -18.23 -9.41
N PHE A 149 -0.32 -19.32 -8.68
CA PHE A 149 0.61 -19.77 -7.66
C PHE A 149 0.51 -21.29 -7.49
N LYS A 150 1.57 -21.88 -6.95
CA LYS A 150 1.57 -23.23 -6.44
C LYS A 150 1.41 -23.23 -4.93
N THR A 151 0.69 -24.19 -4.39
CA THR A 151 0.53 -24.35 -2.95
C THR A 151 0.55 -25.81 -2.52
N ASN A 152 0.99 -26.06 -1.28
CA ASN A 152 1.04 -27.40 -0.71
C ASN A 152 -0.22 -27.77 0.09
N GLN A 153 -1.18 -26.85 0.24
CA GLN A 153 -2.37 -27.07 1.06
C GLN A 153 -3.58 -26.25 0.58
N PHE A 154 -4.75 -26.57 1.12
CA PHE A 154 -5.99 -25.80 0.92
C PHE A 154 -6.33 -24.97 2.16
N GLY A 155 -7.16 -23.95 1.98
CA GLY A 155 -7.64 -23.15 3.11
C GLY A 155 -8.14 -21.77 2.74
N VAL A 156 -8.18 -20.89 3.75
CA VAL A 156 -8.54 -19.48 3.59
C VAL A 156 -7.30 -18.71 3.15
N VAL A 157 -7.38 -18.13 1.96
CA VAL A 157 -6.31 -17.33 1.35
C VAL A 157 -6.77 -15.89 1.21
N GLY A 158 -5.90 -14.99 1.63
CA GLY A 158 -6.01 -13.56 1.34
C GLY A 158 -4.89 -13.12 0.42
N PHE A 159 -5.13 -12.05 -0.34
CA PHE A 159 -4.08 -11.36 -1.08
C PHE A 159 -3.70 -10.10 -0.34
N LEU A 160 -2.43 -9.98 0.00
CA LEU A 160 -1.92 -8.84 0.74
C LEU A 160 -1.09 -7.94 -0.16
N GLN A 161 -1.14 -6.65 0.14
CA GLN A 161 -0.29 -5.65 -0.44
C GLN A 161 0.34 -4.82 0.66
N ARG A 162 1.53 -4.30 0.40
CA ARG A 162 2.19 -3.33 1.28
C ARG A 162 1.40 -2.02 1.30
N LYS A 163 1.19 -1.49 2.49
CA LYS A 163 0.46 -0.24 2.74
C LYS A 163 1.12 0.99 2.13
N TYR A 164 2.44 0.98 1.98
CA TYR A 164 3.20 2.17 1.64
C TYR A 164 3.78 2.12 0.21
N ASN A 165 3.27 1.24 -0.67
CA ASN A 165 3.80 1.09 -2.04
C ASN A 165 3.72 2.38 -2.88
N ASN A 166 2.76 3.25 -2.59
CA ASN A 166 2.66 4.54 -3.28
C ASN A 166 3.37 5.69 -2.54
N MET A 167 4.11 5.38 -1.47
CA MET A 167 4.87 6.33 -0.65
C MET A 167 6.37 5.98 -0.67
N PRO A 168 7.29 6.95 -0.47
CA PRO A 168 7.04 8.39 -0.36
C PRO A 168 6.46 8.97 -1.65
N TYR A 169 5.66 10.03 -1.53
CA TYR A 169 5.06 10.67 -2.69
C TYR A 169 6.13 11.44 -3.48
N GLN A 170 6.06 11.35 -4.81
CA GLN A 170 6.94 12.09 -5.71
C GLN A 170 6.55 13.58 -5.75
N SER A 171 5.25 13.86 -5.76
CA SER A 171 4.74 15.22 -5.71
C SER A 171 3.36 15.28 -5.05
N TRP A 172 3.04 16.48 -4.57
CA TRP A 172 1.67 16.85 -4.23
C TRP A 172 1.42 18.30 -4.63
N GLU A 173 0.16 18.59 -4.94
CA GLU A 173 -0.32 19.90 -5.37
C GLU A 173 -1.69 20.14 -4.77
N LEU A 174 -1.91 21.33 -4.20
CA LEU A 174 -3.22 21.79 -3.79
C LEU A 174 -3.55 23.02 -4.63
N ILE A 175 -4.32 22.80 -5.69
CA ILE A 175 -4.68 23.85 -6.65
C ILE A 175 -6.14 24.24 -6.45
N ARG A 176 -6.49 25.44 -6.91
CA ARG A 176 -7.88 25.89 -6.96
C ARG A 176 -8.72 24.92 -7.78
N GLY A 177 -9.87 24.54 -7.24
CA GLY A 177 -10.82 23.70 -7.94
C GLY A 177 -11.55 24.46 -9.04
N LYS A 178 -12.26 23.75 -9.90
CA LYS A 178 -12.99 24.34 -11.04
C LYS A 178 -14.19 25.19 -10.59
N GLN A 179 -14.74 24.86 -9.42
CA GLN A 179 -15.90 25.55 -8.85
C GLN A 179 -15.45 26.49 -7.73
N GLN A 180 -16.28 27.49 -7.44
CA GLN A 180 -16.03 28.39 -6.32
C GLN A 180 -15.98 27.60 -5.00
N ASN A 181 -15.06 27.97 -4.10
CA ASN A 181 -14.85 27.31 -2.81
C ASN A 181 -14.53 25.80 -2.90
N THR A 182 -13.89 25.38 -3.99
CA THR A 182 -13.34 24.03 -4.13
C THR A 182 -11.83 24.08 -4.31
N ALA A 183 -11.16 23.01 -3.91
CA ALA A 183 -9.74 22.79 -4.12
C ALA A 183 -9.52 21.38 -4.70
N LEU A 184 -8.53 21.24 -5.58
CA LEU A 184 -8.10 19.95 -6.10
C LEU A 184 -6.75 19.59 -5.47
N LEU A 185 -6.75 18.50 -4.70
CA LEU A 185 -5.56 17.87 -4.19
C LEU A 185 -5.10 16.80 -5.19
N VAL A 186 -3.90 16.98 -5.74
CA VAL A 186 -3.23 15.99 -6.59
C VAL A 186 -2.10 15.37 -5.79
N ILE A 187 -2.11 14.05 -5.65
CA ILE A 187 -1.05 13.27 -5.00
C ILE A 187 -0.48 12.34 -6.04
N THR A 188 0.81 12.45 -6.31
CA THR A 188 1.52 11.60 -7.26
C THR A 188 2.53 10.76 -6.49
N GLY A 189 2.26 9.47 -6.39
CA GLY A 189 3.21 8.49 -5.86
C GLY A 189 4.00 7.83 -6.97
N MET A 190 4.79 6.80 -6.61
CA MET A 190 5.64 6.09 -7.56
C MET A 190 4.86 5.28 -8.61
N GLN A 191 3.67 4.78 -8.24
CA GLN A 191 2.90 3.84 -9.07
C GLN A 191 1.52 4.36 -9.47
N ALA A 192 0.94 5.26 -8.67
CA ALA A 192 -0.36 5.84 -8.97
C ALA A 192 -0.44 7.31 -8.58
N ALA A 193 -1.20 8.07 -9.37
CA ALA A 193 -1.59 9.44 -9.08
C ALA A 193 -3.08 9.49 -8.75
N ILE A 194 -3.45 10.34 -7.80
CA ILE A 194 -4.83 10.47 -7.30
C ILE A 194 -5.18 11.95 -7.27
N LYS A 195 -6.32 12.28 -7.88
CA LYS A 195 -6.91 13.63 -7.86
C LYS A 195 -8.15 13.60 -6.99
N ILE A 196 -8.16 14.39 -5.94
CA ILE A 196 -9.23 14.48 -4.95
C ILE A 196 -9.74 15.92 -4.97
N GLU A 197 -11.01 16.12 -5.29
CA GLU A 197 -11.65 17.42 -5.13
C GLU A 197 -12.21 17.54 -3.71
N ILE A 198 -12.01 18.71 -3.11
CA ILE A 198 -12.34 19.04 -1.74
C ILE A 198 -13.26 20.27 -1.76
N SER A 199 -14.34 20.22 -1.00
CA SER A 199 -15.28 21.33 -0.83
C SER A 199 -15.83 21.37 0.60
N THR A 200 -16.76 22.28 0.84
CA THR A 200 -17.51 22.34 2.11
C THR A 200 -18.40 21.11 2.36
N GLU A 201 -18.77 20.35 1.31
CA GLU A 201 -19.60 19.15 1.40
C GLU A 201 -18.79 17.87 1.69
N GLY A 202 -17.46 17.94 1.59
CA GLY A 202 -16.56 16.82 1.85
C GLY A 202 -15.48 16.72 0.77
N CYS A 203 -15.21 15.49 0.33
CA CYS A 203 -14.27 15.23 -0.75
C CYS A 203 -14.78 14.15 -1.69
N CYS A 204 -14.29 14.17 -2.93
CA CYS A 204 -14.59 13.13 -3.92
C CYS A 204 -13.36 12.83 -4.76
N ILE A 205 -13.30 11.59 -5.25
CA ILE A 205 -12.26 11.15 -6.18
C ILE A 205 -12.61 11.71 -7.56
N GLN A 206 -11.71 12.47 -8.18
CA GLN A 206 -11.86 12.96 -9.55
C GLN A 206 -11.18 12.04 -10.56
N GLN A 207 -10.02 11.49 -10.16
CA GLN A 207 -9.25 10.61 -11.02
C GLN A 207 -8.32 9.74 -10.17
N ILE A 208 -8.20 8.47 -10.53
CA ILE A 208 -7.07 7.62 -10.16
C ILE A 208 -6.38 7.23 -11.45
N GLU A 209 -5.10 7.50 -11.55
CA GLU A 209 -4.31 7.26 -12.74
C GLU A 209 -3.14 6.35 -12.43
N ARG A 210 -2.92 5.36 -13.29
CA ARG A 210 -1.75 4.48 -13.28
C ARG A 210 -1.34 4.21 -14.72
N ASP A 211 -0.05 4.35 -15.02
CA ASP A 211 0.51 4.12 -16.36
C ASP A 211 -0.26 4.85 -17.49
N GLY A 212 -0.71 6.09 -17.20
CA GLY A 212 -1.51 6.92 -18.12
C GLY A 212 -2.96 6.49 -18.31
N LYS A 213 -3.43 5.45 -17.62
CA LYS A 213 -4.81 4.94 -17.67
C LYS A 213 -5.60 5.41 -16.46
N SER A 214 -6.81 5.92 -16.70
CA SER A 214 -7.77 6.24 -15.64
C SER A 214 -8.48 4.98 -15.15
N LEU A 215 -8.51 4.77 -13.84
CA LEU A 215 -9.07 3.58 -13.21
C LEU A 215 -10.39 3.89 -12.50
N PHE A 216 -11.39 3.02 -12.68
CA PHE A 216 -12.66 3.08 -11.94
C PHE A 216 -13.46 4.39 -12.10
N PRO A 217 -13.77 4.80 -13.35
CA PRO A 217 -14.53 6.02 -13.60
C PRO A 217 -15.89 6.06 -12.90
N ASP A 218 -16.54 4.91 -12.70
CA ASP A 218 -17.83 4.80 -12.01
C ASP A 218 -17.79 5.24 -10.53
N HIS A 219 -16.59 5.32 -9.95
CA HIS A 219 -16.41 5.74 -8.56
C HIS A 219 -16.12 7.23 -8.40
N TYR A 220 -16.00 7.98 -9.50
CA TYR A 220 -15.64 9.39 -9.51
C TYR A 220 -16.80 10.30 -9.15
N SER A 221 -16.47 11.51 -8.67
CA SER A 221 -17.42 12.60 -8.36
C SER A 221 -18.52 12.25 -7.35
N VAL A 222 -18.30 11.20 -6.53
CA VAL A 222 -19.17 10.87 -5.39
C VAL A 222 -18.64 11.58 -4.14
N TRP A 223 -19.38 12.58 -3.66
CA TRP A 223 -19.05 13.30 -2.43
C TRP A 223 -19.21 12.40 -1.20
N MET A 224 -18.20 12.42 -0.34
CA MET A 224 -18.18 11.69 0.92
C MET A 224 -17.32 12.41 1.97
N SER A 225 -17.37 11.94 3.22
CA SER A 225 -16.47 12.45 4.24
C SER A 225 -15.02 12.02 3.96
N PRO A 226 -14.01 12.75 4.46
CA PRO A 226 -12.60 12.36 4.36
C PRO A 226 -12.33 10.92 4.83
N ASP A 227 -12.89 10.53 5.97
CA ASP A 227 -12.77 9.16 6.51
C ASP A 227 -13.33 8.10 5.55
N ALA A 228 -14.47 8.39 4.93
CA ALA A 228 -15.09 7.48 3.96
C ALA A 228 -14.26 7.39 2.68
N LEU A 229 -13.67 8.50 2.22
CA LEU A 229 -12.78 8.51 1.06
C LEU A 229 -11.51 7.69 1.31
N ILE A 230 -10.87 7.87 2.47
CA ILE A 230 -9.68 7.09 2.85
C ILE A 230 -10.01 5.60 2.88
N LYS A 231 -11.13 5.20 3.51
CA LYS A 231 -11.58 3.81 3.54
C LYS A 231 -11.88 3.29 2.14
N LYS A 232 -12.52 4.09 1.29
CA LYS A 232 -12.85 3.73 -0.10
C LYS A 232 -11.58 3.47 -0.91
N LEU A 233 -10.60 4.37 -0.85
CA LEU A 233 -9.29 4.18 -1.49
C LEU A 233 -8.61 2.91 -0.97
N LEU A 234 -8.66 2.66 0.35
CA LEU A 234 -8.08 1.45 0.94
C LEU A 234 -8.74 0.17 0.41
N PHE A 235 -10.07 0.15 0.28
CA PHE A 235 -10.79 -0.97 -0.35
C PHE A 235 -10.45 -1.14 -1.83
N MET A 236 -10.12 -0.04 -2.52
CA MET A 236 -9.63 -0.06 -3.90
C MET A 236 -8.14 -0.41 -3.97
N GLY A 237 -7.46 -0.74 -2.87
CA GLY A 237 -6.05 -1.14 -2.88
C GLY A 237 -5.05 0.01 -2.83
N ILE A 238 -5.50 1.24 -2.56
CA ILE A 238 -4.62 2.42 -2.40
C ILE A 238 -4.73 2.94 -0.97
N ASN A 239 -3.60 2.94 -0.25
CA ASN A 239 -3.52 3.61 1.03
C ASN A 239 -2.92 5.02 0.85
N ILE A 240 -3.63 6.02 1.35
CA ILE A 240 -3.16 7.42 1.43
C ILE A 240 -2.94 7.90 2.87
N ALA A 241 -3.32 7.08 3.86
CA ALA A 241 -3.21 7.45 5.26
C ALA A 241 -1.81 7.13 5.78
N VAL A 242 -1.26 8.06 6.56
CA VAL A 242 0.00 7.87 7.28
C VAL A 242 -0.28 7.42 8.71
N GLU A 243 0.18 6.22 9.05
CA GLU A 243 0.12 5.68 10.41
C GLU A 243 1.31 6.16 11.26
N LYS A 244 1.24 6.01 12.59
CA LYS A 244 2.25 6.55 13.51
C LYS A 244 3.65 5.95 13.32
N ASP A 245 3.72 4.70 12.88
CA ASP A 245 4.95 3.91 12.81
C ASP A 245 5.51 3.82 11.37
N ILE A 246 5.06 4.72 10.49
CA ILE A 246 5.47 4.75 9.09
C ILE A 246 6.98 4.87 8.91
N ASP A 247 7.66 5.56 9.83
CA ASP A 247 9.11 5.81 9.83
C ASP A 247 9.93 4.49 9.89
N SER A 248 9.32 3.38 10.32
CA SER A 248 9.94 2.05 10.32
C SER A 248 9.87 1.35 8.96
N PHE A 249 8.99 1.79 8.06
CA PHE A 249 8.73 1.13 6.78
C PHE A 249 9.16 1.95 5.56
N ILE A 250 9.21 3.27 5.70
CA ILE A 250 9.71 4.18 4.67
C ILE A 250 10.62 5.22 5.29
N GLU A 251 11.69 5.55 4.57
CA GLU A 251 12.60 6.62 4.98
C GLU A 251 11.90 7.97 4.78
N ILE A 252 11.52 8.64 5.87
CA ILE A 252 10.90 9.97 5.79
C ILE A 252 11.50 10.96 6.77
N SER A 253 11.59 12.22 6.35
CA SER A 253 11.95 13.33 7.23
C SER A 253 10.72 13.84 7.98
N SER A 254 10.47 13.30 9.17
CA SER A 254 9.38 13.74 10.04
C SER A 254 9.55 15.21 10.44
N LYS A 255 8.49 16.01 10.23
CA LYS A 255 8.44 17.44 10.59
C LYS A 255 7.78 17.65 11.95
N ASP A 256 8.01 18.82 12.53
CA ASP A 256 7.33 19.24 13.74
C ASP A 256 5.81 19.30 13.52
N VAL A 257 5.06 18.71 14.45
CA VAL A 257 3.61 18.52 14.30
C VAL A 257 2.86 19.85 14.39
N GLU A 258 3.36 20.81 15.19
CA GLU A 258 2.72 22.12 15.29
C GLU A 258 2.95 22.93 14.02
N LEU A 259 4.16 22.85 13.45
CA LEU A 259 4.50 23.44 12.16
C LEU A 259 3.63 22.88 11.02
N GLU A 260 3.49 21.55 10.92
CA GLU A 260 2.62 20.91 9.91
C GLU A 260 1.17 21.40 10.04
N ASN A 261 0.61 21.36 11.26
CA ASN A 261 -0.77 21.80 11.50
C ASN A 261 -1.00 23.27 11.16
N TRP A 262 0.00 24.12 11.45
CA TRP A 262 -0.04 25.52 11.10
C TRP A 262 0.00 25.72 9.58
N ALA A 263 0.91 25.03 8.88
CA ALA A 263 1.00 25.07 7.42
C ALA A 263 -0.33 24.62 6.77
N TYR A 264 -0.92 23.51 7.23
CA TYR A 264 -2.22 23.04 6.75
C TYR A 264 -3.34 24.05 6.98
N SER A 265 -3.36 24.69 8.14
CA SER A 265 -4.34 25.73 8.44
C SER A 265 -4.19 26.93 7.48
N CYS A 266 -2.96 27.40 7.26
CA CYS A 266 -2.68 28.48 6.32
C CYS A 266 -3.07 28.10 4.88
N MET A 267 -2.66 26.92 4.40
CA MET A 267 -3.01 26.43 3.07
C MET A 267 -4.53 26.32 2.90
N SER A 268 -5.26 25.85 3.91
CA SER A 268 -6.71 25.72 3.84
C SER A 268 -7.42 27.06 3.61
N VAL A 269 -7.04 28.11 4.35
CA VAL A 269 -7.62 29.46 4.23
C VAL A 269 -7.23 30.11 2.90
N LEU A 270 -5.99 29.90 2.46
CA LEU A 270 -5.43 30.56 1.28
C LEU A 270 -5.67 29.80 -0.03
N SER A 271 -6.18 28.57 0.03
CA SER A 271 -6.42 27.70 -1.14
C SER A 271 -7.37 28.30 -2.18
N HIS A 272 -8.19 29.29 -1.81
CA HIS A 272 -9.04 30.01 -2.76
C HIS A 272 -8.29 31.06 -3.60
N ALA A 273 -7.14 31.55 -3.13
CA ALA A 273 -6.36 32.60 -3.78
C ALA A 273 -5.03 32.10 -4.35
N PHE A 274 -4.48 31.02 -3.79
CA PHE A 274 -3.18 30.50 -4.13
C PHE A 274 -3.24 29.00 -4.39
N ASN A 275 -2.42 28.55 -5.34
CA ASN A 275 -2.10 27.13 -5.49
C ASN A 275 -0.80 26.84 -4.73
N PHE A 276 -0.73 25.67 -4.10
CA PHE A 276 0.41 25.22 -3.32
C PHE A 276 1.00 23.95 -3.91
N TYR A 277 2.32 23.81 -3.85
CA TYR A 277 3.04 22.69 -4.41
C TYR A 277 4.15 22.24 -3.45
N TRP A 278 4.47 20.96 -3.54
CA TRP A 278 5.60 20.36 -2.84
C TRP A 278 6.93 21.03 -3.20
N SER A 279 7.94 20.93 -2.32
CA SER A 279 9.33 21.32 -2.60
C SER A 279 10.29 20.20 -2.24
N ARG A 280 11.33 19.99 -3.06
CA ARG A 280 12.36 18.97 -2.80
C ARG A 280 13.24 19.33 -1.60
N TRP A 281 13.29 20.60 -1.23
CA TRP A 281 14.11 21.09 -0.12
C TRP A 281 13.69 20.54 1.23
N ASN A 282 12.45 20.05 1.36
CA ASN A 282 11.99 19.41 2.59
C ASN A 282 12.80 18.18 3.01
N ALA A 283 13.51 17.54 2.08
CA ALA A 283 14.42 16.43 2.36
C ALA A 283 15.73 16.87 3.06
N VAL A 284 16.09 18.16 2.99
CA VAL A 284 17.37 18.70 3.49
C VAL A 284 17.17 19.61 4.70
N VAL A 285 16.08 20.37 4.73
CA VAL A 285 15.76 21.29 5.84
C VAL A 285 15.41 20.54 7.13
N SER A 286 15.64 21.20 8.26
CA SER A 286 15.44 20.63 9.59
C SER A 286 13.96 20.29 9.88
N PRO A 287 13.66 19.47 10.91
CA PRO A 287 12.28 19.12 11.26
C PRO A 287 11.38 20.31 11.62
N ASP A 288 11.94 21.41 12.12
CA ASP A 288 11.27 22.66 12.47
C ASP A 288 11.16 23.65 11.29
N GLN A 289 11.49 23.20 10.08
CA GLN A 289 11.39 23.96 8.85
C GLN A 289 10.57 23.21 7.79
N LEU A 290 9.72 23.95 7.07
CA LEU A 290 8.94 23.46 5.95
C LEU A 290 9.05 24.43 4.78
N VAL A 291 9.37 23.94 3.59
CA VAL A 291 9.46 24.73 2.37
C VAL A 291 8.30 24.37 1.46
N LEU A 292 7.53 25.37 1.03
CA LEU A 292 6.43 25.20 0.10
C LEU A 292 6.64 26.08 -1.12
N ARG A 293 6.15 25.61 -2.28
CA ARG A 293 6.00 26.44 -3.46
C ARG A 293 4.57 26.95 -3.54
N TYR A 294 4.39 28.17 -4.03
CA TYR A 294 3.07 28.71 -4.24
C TYR A 294 3.02 29.68 -5.44
N ASN A 295 1.85 29.81 -6.05
CA ASN A 295 1.56 30.85 -7.05
C ASN A 295 0.11 31.38 -6.87
N SER A 296 -0.13 32.63 -7.30
CA SER A 296 -1.45 33.27 -7.26
C SER A 296 -2.15 33.31 -8.63
N GLU A 297 -1.40 33.11 -9.70
CA GLU A 297 -1.90 33.21 -11.06
C GLU A 297 -2.49 31.86 -11.51
N GLU A 298 -3.64 31.90 -12.21
CA GLU A 298 -4.32 30.69 -12.69
C GLU A 298 -3.54 29.96 -13.79
N ASN A 299 -2.55 30.60 -14.44
CA ASN A 299 -1.95 30.14 -15.69
C ASN A 299 -0.42 30.34 -15.82
N SER A 300 0.34 30.56 -14.74
CA SER A 300 1.80 30.56 -14.84
C SER A 300 2.41 29.31 -14.21
N GLU A 301 2.54 28.25 -15.03
CA GLU A 301 3.34 27.06 -14.72
C GLU A 301 4.83 27.40 -14.47
N GLU A 302 5.26 28.63 -14.76
CA GLU A 302 6.68 29.02 -14.77
C GLU A 302 7.12 29.94 -13.62
N LYS A 303 6.20 30.49 -12.81
CA LYS A 303 6.57 31.41 -11.71
C LYS A 303 6.07 30.92 -10.36
N PHE A 304 6.89 30.08 -9.73
CA PHE A 304 6.68 29.67 -8.34
C PHE A 304 7.49 30.54 -7.39
N ASN A 305 6.79 31.07 -6.38
CA ASN A 305 7.44 31.62 -5.20
C ASN A 305 7.71 30.48 -4.22
N HIS A 306 8.81 30.58 -3.46
CA HIS A 306 9.18 29.61 -2.44
C HIS A 306 9.07 30.29 -1.08
N VAL A 307 8.35 29.67 -0.15
CA VAL A 307 8.18 30.17 1.22
C VAL A 307 8.80 29.20 2.20
N LEU A 308 9.62 29.73 3.12
CA LEU A 308 10.11 29.01 4.28
C LEU A 308 9.20 29.28 5.47
N LEU A 309 8.68 28.20 6.05
CA LEU A 309 7.83 28.19 7.22
C LEU A 309 8.62 27.65 8.41
N MET A 310 8.55 28.39 9.51
CA MET A 310 9.12 28.06 10.81
C MET A 310 8.12 28.41 11.91
N PRO A 311 8.25 27.88 13.14
CA PRO A 311 7.41 28.26 14.26
C PRO A 311 7.31 29.79 14.43
N GLY A 312 6.12 30.34 14.14
CA GLY A 312 5.82 31.77 14.26
C GLY A 312 6.43 32.69 13.20
N LYS A 313 7.01 32.14 12.12
CA LYS A 313 7.65 32.92 11.05
C LYS A 313 7.37 32.31 9.67
N ALA A 314 7.04 33.18 8.71
CA ALA A 314 7.03 32.86 7.29
C ALA A 314 7.68 33.99 6.49
N PHE A 315 8.47 33.64 5.49
CA PHE A 315 9.00 34.58 4.50
C PHE A 315 9.39 33.86 3.20
N GLU A 316 9.38 34.61 2.10
CA GLU A 316 9.84 34.11 0.82
C GLU A 316 11.35 34.03 0.75
N ILE A 317 11.85 32.95 0.15
CA ILE A 317 13.28 32.70 -0.03
C ILE A 317 13.68 32.85 -1.50
N LYS A 318 14.93 33.26 -1.74
CA LYS A 318 15.53 33.32 -3.09
C LYS A 318 15.81 31.93 -3.67
N CYS A 319 15.84 30.89 -2.83
CA CYS A 319 16.12 29.52 -3.24
C CYS A 319 14.97 28.94 -4.06
N THR A 320 15.32 28.31 -5.18
CA THR A 320 14.39 27.69 -6.13
C THR A 320 14.65 26.19 -6.26
N GLU A 321 13.73 25.43 -6.87
CA GLU A 321 13.96 24.01 -7.19
C GLU A 321 15.17 23.77 -8.12
N SER A 322 15.61 24.77 -8.89
CA SER A 322 16.80 24.70 -9.75
C SER A 322 18.11 25.05 -9.04
N SER A 323 18.05 25.56 -7.80
CA SER A 323 19.24 25.95 -7.04
C SER A 323 20.08 24.73 -6.65
N THR A 324 21.41 24.82 -6.72
CA THR A 324 22.28 23.66 -6.43
C THR A 324 22.33 23.29 -4.95
N LYS A 325 22.14 24.25 -4.06
CA LYS A 325 22.11 24.08 -2.60
C LYS A 325 20.95 24.86 -2.01
N PHE A 326 20.46 24.37 -0.87
CA PHE A 326 19.43 25.07 -0.11
C PHE A 326 20.00 26.37 0.47
N CYS A 327 19.18 27.40 0.51
CA CYS A 327 19.52 28.70 1.04
C CYS A 327 18.29 29.38 1.65
N GLU A 328 18.45 29.93 2.85
CA GLU A 328 17.37 30.61 3.60
C GLU A 328 17.34 32.12 3.34
N ASP A 329 18.09 32.63 2.35
CA ASP A 329 18.17 34.06 2.09
C ASP A 329 16.80 34.60 1.65
N PRO A 330 16.23 35.58 2.38
CA PRO A 330 14.93 36.12 2.05
C PRO A 330 14.97 36.94 0.76
N VAL A 331 13.83 36.99 0.06
CA VAL A 331 13.64 37.90 -1.07
C VAL A 331 13.77 39.36 -0.61
N GLU A 332 14.33 40.22 -1.45
CA GLU A 332 14.61 41.62 -1.11
C GLU A 332 13.33 42.37 -0.71
N GLY A 333 13.36 43.05 0.43
CA GLY A 333 12.20 43.74 1.02
C GLY A 333 11.48 42.97 2.13
N GLN A 334 11.69 41.66 2.28
CA GLN A 334 11.07 40.83 3.33
C GLN A 334 11.99 40.56 4.54
N LYS A 335 12.90 41.48 4.88
CA LYS A 335 13.87 41.31 5.98
C LYS A 335 13.26 41.07 7.37
N HIS A 336 11.95 41.23 7.54
CA HIS A 336 11.23 40.96 8.77
C HIS A 336 10.22 39.85 8.50
N ALA A 337 10.45 38.67 9.09
CA ALA A 337 9.51 37.56 9.05
C ALA A 337 8.11 38.05 9.49
N ILE A 338 7.08 37.66 8.75
CA ILE A 338 5.70 37.97 9.12
C ILE A 338 5.41 37.19 10.41
N LYS A 339 5.36 37.90 11.55
CA LYS A 339 4.85 37.35 12.81
C LYS A 339 3.34 37.24 12.67
N LEU A 340 2.84 36.07 12.31
CA LEU A 340 1.42 35.81 12.32
C LEU A 340 0.98 35.60 13.79
N PRO A 341 0.04 36.41 14.33
CA PRO A 341 -0.39 36.28 15.71
C PRO A 341 -1.10 34.95 15.91
N ILE A 342 -0.54 34.09 16.76
CA ILE A 342 -1.15 32.82 17.14
C ILE A 342 -2.29 33.10 18.12
N ARG A 343 -3.53 33.07 17.62
CA ARG A 343 -4.72 32.71 18.41
C ARG A 343 -5.69 31.96 17.51
N ILE A 344 -5.67 30.62 17.58
CA ILE A 344 -6.69 29.79 16.95
C ILE A 344 -7.47 29.11 18.09
N GLY A 345 -8.71 29.59 18.28
CA GLY A 345 -9.71 29.00 19.17
C GLY A 345 -10.29 27.69 18.62
N PRO A 346 -11.48 27.24 19.10
CA PRO A 346 -11.93 25.86 19.06
C PRO A 346 -12.50 25.40 17.70
N ILE A 347 -11.78 25.65 16.60
CA ILE A 347 -12.04 25.06 15.27
C ILE A 347 -11.39 23.65 15.17
N GLN A 348 -10.73 23.22 16.25
CA GLN A 348 -10.22 21.87 16.55
C GLN A 348 -11.29 20.74 16.56
N ARG A 349 -12.49 20.88 15.98
CA ARG A 349 -13.49 19.77 15.97
C ARG A 349 -13.80 19.19 14.60
N TYR A 350 -13.47 19.87 13.51
CA TYR A 350 -13.82 19.40 12.16
C TYR A 350 -12.64 18.86 11.34
N LEU A 351 -11.40 19.12 11.77
CA LEU A 351 -10.18 18.63 11.09
C LEU A 351 -9.57 17.37 11.73
N TYR A 352 -10.11 16.89 12.85
CA TYR A 352 -9.61 15.69 13.56
C TYR A 352 -9.99 14.37 12.88
N GLY A 353 -10.79 14.40 11.80
CA GLY A 353 -11.10 13.25 10.95
C GLY A 353 -10.13 13.07 9.77
N PHE A 354 -9.12 13.94 9.62
CA PHE A 354 -8.04 13.69 8.68
C PHE A 354 -7.01 12.81 9.37
N GLY A 355 -6.93 11.54 8.96
CA GLY A 355 -5.68 10.78 9.09
C GLY A 355 -4.55 11.68 8.62
N LYS A 356 -3.53 11.84 9.46
CA LYS A 356 -2.43 12.77 9.22
C LYS A 356 -1.92 12.56 7.79
N PHE A 357 -2.06 13.56 6.93
CA PHE A 357 -1.11 13.68 5.83
C PHE A 357 0.18 14.12 6.51
N ARG A 358 1.16 13.23 6.62
CA ARG A 358 2.54 13.65 6.87
C ARG A 358 3.17 13.85 5.51
N PHE A 359 3.99 14.88 5.38
CA PHE A 359 4.83 14.97 4.21
C PHE A 359 5.95 13.92 4.30
N CYS A 360 5.63 12.71 3.82
CA CYS A 360 6.55 11.59 3.74
C CYS A 360 7.55 11.83 2.61
N TYR A 361 8.72 12.40 2.91
CA TYR A 361 9.79 12.66 1.93
C TYR A 361 10.92 11.62 2.03
N GLY A 362 11.11 10.83 0.98
CA GLY A 362 12.28 9.96 0.83
C GLY A 362 13.59 10.74 0.64
N ARG A 363 14.68 10.23 1.23
CA ARG A 363 16.02 10.58 0.75
C ARG A 363 16.25 9.86 -0.58
N SER A 364 16.33 10.61 -1.67
CA SER A 364 16.83 10.02 -2.92
C SER A 364 18.35 9.90 -2.82
N GLU A 365 18.86 8.74 -2.41
CA GLU A 365 20.22 8.33 -2.78
C GLU A 365 20.22 7.85 -4.24
N LEU A 366 20.09 8.79 -5.18
CA LEU A 366 20.32 8.56 -6.60
C LEU A 366 21.27 9.64 -7.13
N PHE A 367 22.52 9.54 -6.67
CA PHE A 367 23.70 9.97 -7.42
C PHE A 367 24.85 9.01 -7.10
N ARG A 368 24.93 7.91 -7.86
CA ARG A 368 26.18 7.35 -8.37
C ARG A 368 25.95 6.76 -9.74
#